data_AF-A0A1B9RSM8-F1
#
_entry.id   AF-A0A1B9RSM8-F1
#
_cell.length_a   1.000
_cell.length_b   1.000
_cell.length_c   1.000
_cell.angle_alpha   90.00
_cell.angle_beta   90.00
_cell.angle_gamma   90.00
#
_symmetry.space_group_name_H-M   'P 1'
#
loop_
_entity.id
_entity.type
_entity.pdbx_description
1 polymer ?
#
loop_
_entity_poly.entity_id
_entity_poly.type
_entity_poly.pdbx_seq_one_letter_code
_entity_poly.pdbx_strand_id
1 'polypeptide(L)'
;MIRHDLTHWPLVLSAAQGSMSLKEQLDFLSDWTEWLDRGETFSTLRVFTDSEALKRPDGGAKEAKVWLQSNGERIKQLVIGMATVVPPAALEEMSRMNAEKLFGVPAQIFDDVNEATMWLASVSATVGMPVHMGSVLRSLTAMRAPS
;
A
#
# COMPACT_ATOMS: atom_id res chain seq x y z
N MET A 1 -7.83 -4.59 -11.20
CA MET A 1 -7.47 -3.17 -11.45
C MET A 1 -6.97 -2.50 -10.18
N ILE A 2 -5.88 -1.75 -10.30
CA ILE A 2 -5.29 -0.95 -9.22
C ILE A 2 -5.34 0.53 -9.63
N ARG A 3 -5.65 1.41 -8.68
CA ARG A 3 -5.67 2.87 -8.86
C ARG A 3 -4.83 3.53 -7.79
N HIS A 4 -4.13 4.60 -8.17
CA HIS A 4 -3.29 5.39 -7.28
C HIS A 4 -3.75 6.85 -7.23
N ASP A 5 -3.76 7.44 -6.03
CA ASP A 5 -3.92 8.88 -5.84
C ASP A 5 -2.68 9.42 -5.12
N LEU A 6 -1.92 10.25 -5.84
CA LEU A 6 -0.69 10.90 -5.38
C LEU A 6 -0.91 12.36 -5.00
N THR A 7 -2.14 12.88 -5.06
CA THR A 7 -2.46 14.28 -4.73
C THR A 7 -2.27 14.61 -3.25
N HIS A 8 -2.16 13.58 -2.41
CA HIS A 8 -1.89 13.70 -0.96
C HIS A 8 -0.42 13.50 -0.60
N TRP A 9 0.51 13.58 -1.56
CA TRP A 9 1.95 13.46 -1.28
C TRP A 9 2.36 14.31 -0.05
N PRO A 10 3.08 13.75 0.94
CA PRO A 10 3.84 12.50 0.94
C PRO A 10 3.05 11.26 1.38
N LEU A 11 1.75 11.17 1.08
CA LEU A 11 0.95 9.96 1.21
C LEU A 11 0.49 9.46 -0.16
N VAL A 12 0.87 8.22 -0.46
CA VAL A 12 0.38 7.46 -1.62
C VAL A 12 -0.84 6.65 -1.22
N LEU A 13 -1.96 6.88 -1.89
CA LEU A 13 -3.15 6.04 -1.75
C LEU A 13 -3.22 5.05 -2.90
N SER A 14 -3.51 3.79 -2.59
CA SER A 14 -3.74 2.76 -3.59
C SER A 14 -5.02 2.00 -3.29
N ALA A 15 -5.87 1.79 -4.29
CA ALA A 15 -7.07 0.96 -4.19
C ALA A 15 -7.02 -0.15 -5.25
N ALA A 16 -7.22 -1.39 -4.84
CA ALA A 16 -7.22 -2.56 -5.71
C ALA A 16 -8.56 -3.29 -5.63
N GLN A 17 -9.11 -3.64 -6.79
CA GLN A 17 -10.39 -4.34 -6.94
C GLN A 17 -10.29 -5.41 -8.03
N GLY A 18 -10.91 -6.57 -7.76
CA GLY A 18 -10.93 -7.71 -8.65
C GLY A 18 -9.57 -8.38 -8.81
N SER A 19 -9.54 -9.49 -9.55
CA SER A 19 -8.29 -10.20 -9.81
C SER A 19 -7.28 -9.31 -10.54
N MET A 20 -6.02 -9.45 -10.14
CA MET A 20 -4.89 -8.75 -10.73
C MET A 20 -4.25 -9.64 -11.80
N SER A 21 -4.08 -9.11 -13.01
CA SER A 21 -3.27 -9.74 -14.05
C SER A 21 -1.77 -9.56 -13.77
N LEU A 22 -0.92 -10.41 -14.37
CA LEU A 22 0.54 -10.26 -14.26
C LEU A 22 1.00 -8.87 -14.75
N LYS A 23 0.40 -8.35 -15.83
CA LYS A 23 0.71 -7.01 -16.35
C LYS A 23 0.41 -5.93 -15.31
N GLU A 24 -0.79 -5.94 -14.72
CA GLU A 24 -1.16 -4.95 -13.68
C GLU A 24 -0.24 -5.02 -12.46
N GLN A 25 0.22 -6.23 -12.10
CA GLN A 25 1.21 -6.37 -11.03
C GLN A 25 2.54 -5.73 -11.40
N LEU A 26 3.03 -5.93 -12.63
CA LEU A 26 4.28 -5.32 -13.10
C LEU A 26 4.16 -3.79 -13.20
N ASP A 27 3.03 -3.29 -13.69
CA ASP A 27 2.74 -1.86 -13.74
C ASP A 27 2.78 -1.27 -12.32
N PHE A 28 2.17 -1.93 -11.33
CA PHE A 28 2.22 -1.50 -9.94
C PHE A 28 3.63 -1.47 -9.33
N LEU A 29 4.48 -2.44 -9.68
CA LEU A 29 5.90 -2.43 -9.26
C LEU A 29 6.67 -1.30 -9.96
N SER A 30 6.32 -0.97 -11.19
CA SER A 30 6.87 0.19 -11.91
C SER A 30 6.48 1.49 -11.21
N ASP A 31 5.20 1.67 -10.89
CA ASP A 31 4.70 2.86 -10.17
C ASP A 31 5.42 3.05 -8.82
N TRP A 32 5.60 1.96 -8.05
CA TRP A 32 6.39 1.99 -6.82
C TRP A 32 7.83 2.43 -7.05
N THR A 33 8.45 1.97 -8.14
CA THR A 33 9.82 2.37 -8.49
C THR A 33 9.87 3.86 -8.77
N GLU A 34 8.90 4.40 -9.52
CA GLU A 34 8.80 5.84 -9.78
C GLU A 34 8.62 6.66 -8.50
N TRP A 35 7.84 6.18 -7.52
CA TRP A 35 7.70 6.86 -6.24
C TRP A 35 9.01 6.86 -5.44
N LEU A 36 9.73 5.75 -5.44
CA LEU A 36 11.05 5.65 -4.81
C LEU A 36 12.10 6.50 -5.55
N ASP A 37 11.98 6.68 -6.87
CA ASP A 37 12.91 7.46 -7.71
C ASP A 37 12.85 8.96 -7.39
N ARG A 38 11.76 9.43 -6.74
CA ARG A 38 11.67 10.80 -6.21
C ARG A 38 12.71 11.10 -5.15
N GLY A 39 13.22 10.07 -4.45
CA GLY A 39 14.20 10.24 -3.37
C GLY A 39 13.64 10.94 -2.12
N GLU A 40 12.32 11.11 -2.05
CA GLU A 40 11.60 11.74 -0.95
C GLU A 40 10.94 10.67 -0.08
N THR A 41 10.86 10.92 1.23
CA THR A 41 10.18 10.01 2.15
C THR A 41 8.66 10.09 2.00
N PHE A 42 7.97 8.95 2.14
CA PHE A 42 6.51 8.89 2.01
C PHE A 42 5.88 7.77 2.84
N SER A 43 4.58 7.89 3.05
CA SER A 43 3.73 6.85 3.62
C SER A 43 2.82 6.26 2.55
N THR A 44 2.37 5.02 2.73
CA THR A 44 1.42 4.40 1.80
C THR A 44 0.22 3.79 2.54
N LEU A 45 -0.96 4.01 1.97
CA LEU A 45 -2.19 3.35 2.36
C LEU A 45 -2.72 2.55 1.17
N ARG A 46 -2.73 1.22 1.31
CA ARG A 46 -3.22 0.29 0.29
C ARG A 46 -4.54 -0.29 0.75
N VAL A 47 -5.54 -0.31 -0.12
CA VAL A 47 -6.86 -0.84 0.18
C VAL A 47 -7.26 -1.87 -0.87
N PHE A 48 -7.46 -3.10 -0.42
CA PHE A 48 -8.03 -4.17 -1.22
C PHE A 48 -9.54 -4.22 -0.94
N THR A 49 -10.36 -3.99 -1.97
CA THR A 49 -11.82 -3.89 -1.79
C THR A 49 -12.52 -5.24 -1.77
N ASP A 50 -11.87 -6.29 -2.28
CA ASP A 50 -12.38 -7.66 -2.33
C ASP A 50 -11.24 -8.66 -2.21
N SER A 51 -11.60 -9.93 -1.97
CA SER A 51 -10.63 -11.01 -1.79
C SER A 51 -9.95 -11.41 -3.10
N GLU A 52 -10.54 -11.11 -4.26
CA GLU A 52 -9.92 -11.40 -5.56
C GLU A 52 -8.70 -10.51 -5.79
N ALA A 53 -8.73 -9.26 -5.31
CA ALA A 53 -7.60 -8.33 -5.38
C ALA A 53 -6.39 -8.75 -4.54
N LEU A 54 -6.58 -9.66 -3.57
CA LEU A 54 -5.50 -10.25 -2.77
C LEU A 54 -4.82 -11.43 -3.47
N LYS A 55 -5.48 -12.04 -4.47
CA LYS A 55 -4.91 -13.16 -5.20
C LYS A 55 -3.76 -12.67 -6.07
N ARG A 56 -2.65 -13.38 -5.99
CA ARG A 56 -1.50 -13.13 -6.86
C ARG A 56 -1.73 -13.80 -8.21
N PRO A 57 -1.43 -13.15 -9.34
CA PRO A 57 -1.41 -13.82 -10.63
C PRO A 57 -0.31 -14.87 -10.67
N ASP A 58 -0.51 -15.89 -11.49
CA ASP A 58 0.51 -16.90 -11.78
C ASP A 58 1.80 -16.25 -12.31
N GLY A 59 2.95 -16.76 -11.86
CA GLY A 59 4.27 -16.19 -12.15
C GLY A 59 4.65 -15.05 -11.21
N GLY A 60 3.72 -14.13 -10.93
CA GLY A 60 3.96 -12.82 -10.30
C GLY A 60 4.69 -12.82 -8.94
N ALA A 61 4.69 -13.94 -8.22
CA ALA A 61 5.44 -14.07 -6.98
C ALA A 61 6.96 -13.96 -7.19
N LYS A 62 7.48 -14.45 -8.32
CA LYS A 62 8.91 -14.40 -8.64
C LYS A 62 9.35 -12.97 -8.93
N GLU A 63 8.59 -12.25 -9.76
CA GLU A 63 8.90 -10.87 -10.15
C GLU A 63 8.81 -9.93 -8.95
N ALA A 64 7.75 -10.05 -8.11
CA ALA A 64 7.64 -9.27 -6.89
C ALA A 64 8.82 -9.51 -5.92
N LYS A 65 9.28 -10.76 -5.81
CA LYS A 65 10.44 -11.08 -4.97
C LYS A 65 11.72 -10.43 -5.49
N VAL A 66 11.99 -10.53 -6.80
CA VAL A 66 13.17 -9.90 -7.41
C VAL A 66 13.12 -8.39 -7.22
N TRP A 67 11.97 -7.76 -7.49
CA TRP A 67 11.78 -6.33 -7.31
C TRP A 67 12.02 -5.88 -5.86
N LEU A 68 11.48 -6.62 -4.88
CA LEU A 68 11.67 -6.32 -3.46
C LEU A 68 13.14 -6.46 -3.04
N GLN A 69 13.87 -7.44 -3.59
CA GLN A 69 15.30 -7.57 -3.34
C GLN A 69 16.09 -6.39 -3.90
N SER A 70 15.72 -5.88 -5.08
CA SER A 70 16.39 -4.73 -5.70
C SER A 70 16.05 -3.39 -5.04
N ASN A 71 14.86 -3.24 -4.45
CA ASN A 71 14.38 -1.97 -3.88
C ASN A 71 14.31 -1.97 -2.34
N GLY A 72 14.59 -3.09 -1.68
CA GLY A 72 14.40 -3.25 -0.23
C GLY A 72 15.09 -2.19 0.62
N GLU A 73 16.33 -1.81 0.30
CA GLU A 73 17.04 -0.75 1.03
C GLU A 73 16.41 0.63 0.80
N ARG A 74 15.95 0.92 -0.42
CA ARG A 74 15.25 2.17 -0.73
C ARG A 74 13.93 2.26 0.01
N ILE A 75 13.20 1.14 0.11
CA ILE A 75 11.97 1.04 0.90
C ILE A 75 12.25 1.39 2.36
N LYS A 76 13.27 0.78 2.97
CA LYS A 76 13.64 1.06 4.37
C LYS A 76 14.03 2.52 4.61
N GLN A 77 14.65 3.16 3.63
CA GLN A 77 15.10 4.54 3.72
C GLN A 77 13.99 5.55 3.49
N LEU A 78 13.08 5.28 2.55
CA LEU A 78 12.11 6.26 2.06
C LEU A 78 10.69 6.02 2.58
N VAL A 79 10.32 4.78 2.93
CA VAL A 79 8.95 4.49 3.38
C VAL A 79 8.85 4.63 4.89
N ILE A 80 8.06 5.63 5.32
CA ILE A 80 7.80 5.92 6.74
C ILE A 80 6.87 4.90 7.37
N GLY A 81 5.86 4.47 6.61
CA GLY A 81 4.84 3.55 7.11
C GLY A 81 3.97 3.02 6.00
N MET A 82 3.51 1.77 6.17
CA MET A 82 2.70 1.05 5.20
C MET A 82 1.46 0.45 5.87
N ALA A 83 0.31 1.08 5.66
CA ALA A 83 -0.97 0.56 6.11
C ALA A 83 -1.65 -0.20 4.97
N THR A 84 -2.17 -1.40 5.28
CA THR A 84 -2.88 -2.23 4.30
C THR A 84 -4.26 -2.60 4.82
N VAL A 85 -5.32 -2.16 4.14
CA VAL A 85 -6.70 -2.52 4.45
C VAL A 85 -7.12 -3.69 3.55
N VAL A 86 -7.66 -4.74 4.15
CA VAL A 86 -8.15 -5.95 3.46
C VAL A 86 -9.61 -6.22 3.84
N PRO A 87 -10.36 -7.02 3.06
CA PRO A 87 -11.67 -7.48 3.50
C PRO A 87 -11.57 -8.26 4.83
N PRO A 88 -12.55 -8.14 5.75
CA PRO A 88 -12.48 -8.79 7.07
C PRO A 88 -12.21 -10.30 7.00
N ALA A 89 -12.78 -10.98 6.00
CA ALA A 89 -12.59 -12.42 5.78
C ALA A 89 -11.12 -12.82 5.49
N ALA A 90 -10.28 -11.87 5.03
CA ALA A 90 -8.87 -12.10 4.74
C ALA A 90 -7.93 -11.60 5.83
N LEU A 91 -8.44 -10.88 6.85
CA LEU A 91 -7.59 -10.25 7.88
C LEU A 91 -6.74 -11.28 8.62
N GLU A 92 -7.34 -12.39 9.06
CA GLU A 92 -6.63 -13.42 9.82
C GLU A 92 -5.48 -14.02 9.01
N GLU A 93 -5.74 -14.42 7.76
CA GLU A 93 -4.72 -14.99 6.88
C GLU A 93 -3.60 -14.00 6.61
N MET A 94 -3.96 -12.78 6.23
CA MET A 94 -2.99 -11.74 5.85
C MET A 94 -2.15 -11.30 7.05
N SER A 95 -2.71 -11.24 8.26
CA SER A 95 -2.00 -10.84 9.48
C SER A 95 -0.97 -11.86 9.95
N ARG A 96 -1.06 -13.12 9.50
CA ARG A 96 0.00 -14.13 9.76
C ARG A 96 1.31 -13.78 9.06
N MET A 97 1.25 -13.00 7.97
CA MET A 97 2.44 -12.44 7.35
C MET A 97 2.93 -11.25 8.17
N ASN A 98 4.15 -11.35 8.69
CA ASN A 98 4.79 -10.22 9.36
C ASN A 98 5.25 -9.20 8.30
N ALA A 99 4.35 -8.26 7.97
CA ALA A 99 4.58 -7.22 6.97
C ALA A 99 5.77 -6.33 7.34
N GLU A 100 5.89 -5.95 8.61
CA GLU A 100 7.00 -5.14 9.10
C GLU A 100 8.35 -5.84 8.89
N LYS A 101 8.45 -7.13 9.21
CA LYS A 101 9.65 -7.92 8.95
C LYS A 101 9.93 -8.09 7.45
N LEU A 102 8.89 -8.18 6.62
CA LEU A 102 9.03 -8.34 5.18
C LEU A 102 9.60 -7.07 4.52
N PHE A 103 9.10 -5.89 4.90
CA PHE A 103 9.48 -4.63 4.28
C PHE A 103 10.59 -3.89 5.03
N GLY A 104 10.82 -4.21 6.32
CA GLY A 104 11.78 -3.52 7.17
C GLY A 104 11.36 -2.10 7.57
N VAL A 105 10.06 -1.81 7.51
CA VAL A 105 9.45 -0.52 7.87
C VAL A 105 8.18 -0.76 8.69
N PRO A 106 7.72 0.20 9.50
CA PRO A 106 6.43 0.08 10.18
C PRO A 106 5.33 -0.29 9.18
N ALA A 107 4.74 -1.48 9.35
CA ALA A 107 3.74 -1.98 8.41
C ALA A 107 2.68 -2.81 9.13
N GLN A 108 1.42 -2.49 8.89
CA GLN A 108 0.30 -3.12 9.58
C GLN A 108 -0.88 -3.36 8.64
N ILE A 109 -1.62 -4.43 8.93
CA ILE A 109 -2.79 -4.88 8.19
C ILE A 109 -4.03 -4.60 9.05
N PHE A 110 -5.08 -4.10 8.41
CA PHE A 110 -6.34 -3.68 9.01
C PHE A 110 -7.50 -4.21 8.17
N ASP A 111 -8.68 -4.36 8.76
CA ASP A 111 -9.94 -4.52 8.05
C ASP A 111 -10.77 -3.23 8.01
N ASP A 112 -10.42 -2.24 8.83
CA ASP A 112 -11.03 -0.91 8.85
C ASP A 112 -10.11 0.19 8.30
N VAL A 113 -10.70 1.07 7.49
CA VAL A 113 -9.99 2.17 6.84
C VAL A 113 -9.67 3.29 7.83
N ASN A 114 -10.57 3.59 8.76
CA ASN A 114 -10.36 4.66 9.72
C ASN A 114 -9.21 4.29 10.66
N GLU A 115 -9.20 3.06 11.17
CA GLU A 115 -8.09 2.54 11.99
C GLU A 115 -6.76 2.61 11.25
N ALA A 116 -6.71 2.15 9.99
CA ALA A 116 -5.51 2.23 9.16
C ALA A 116 -5.02 3.68 8.98
N THR A 117 -5.94 4.63 8.72
CA THR A 117 -5.59 6.05 8.57
C THR A 117 -5.11 6.68 9.87
N MET A 118 -5.73 6.37 11.02
CA MET A 118 -5.31 6.88 12.33
C MET A 118 -3.92 6.34 12.70
N TRP A 119 -3.69 5.05 12.48
CA TRP A 119 -2.39 4.44 12.72
C TRP A 119 -1.32 5.07 11.84
N LEU A 120 -1.58 5.23 10.54
CA LEU A 120 -0.61 5.81 9.61
C LEU A 120 -0.31 7.27 9.96
N ALA A 121 -1.33 8.06 10.34
CA ALA A 121 -1.13 9.42 10.82
C ALA A 121 -0.23 9.48 12.07
N SER A 122 -0.42 8.55 13.01
CA SER A 122 0.42 8.43 14.20
C SER A 122 1.87 8.12 13.83
N VAL A 123 2.09 7.09 12.99
CA VAL A 123 3.43 6.71 12.51
C VAL A 123 4.12 7.88 11.83
N SER A 124 3.46 8.57 10.90
CA SER A 124 4.08 9.69 10.19
C SER A 124 4.33 10.90 11.10
N ALA A 125 3.50 11.13 12.13
CA ALA A 125 3.75 12.18 13.13
C ALA A 125 5.01 11.92 13.97
N THR A 126 5.35 10.65 14.26
CA THR A 126 6.56 10.31 15.04
C THR A 126 7.87 10.74 14.36
N VAL A 127 7.86 10.87 13.03
CA VAL A 127 9.02 11.32 12.24
C VAL A 127 8.86 12.77 11.76
N GLY A 128 7.90 13.52 12.33
CA GLY A 128 7.68 14.93 12.01
C GLY A 128 7.01 15.19 10.66
N MET A 129 6.35 14.19 10.07
CA MET A 129 5.66 14.30 8.79
C MET A 129 4.15 13.98 8.92
N PRO A 130 3.37 14.83 9.60
CA PRO A 130 1.94 14.58 9.78
C PRO A 130 1.22 14.55 8.43
N VAL A 131 0.24 13.66 8.32
CA VAL A 131 -0.58 13.51 7.11
C VAL A 131 -2.02 13.94 7.35
N HIS A 132 -2.62 14.68 6.42
CA HIS A 132 -3.98 15.19 6.54
C HIS A 132 -5.03 14.16 6.11
N MET A 133 -5.56 13.38 7.05
CA MET A 133 -6.48 12.26 6.75
C MET A 133 -7.90 12.67 6.31
N GLY A 134 -8.31 13.93 6.54
CA GLY A 134 -9.66 14.40 6.21
C GLY A 134 -9.98 14.43 4.71
N SER A 135 -8.99 14.65 3.84
CA SER A 135 -9.14 14.59 2.38
C SER A 135 -8.95 13.18 1.83
N VAL A 136 -8.16 12.36 2.51
CA VAL A 136 -7.82 10.97 2.15
C VAL A 136 -9.06 10.09 2.03
N LEU A 137 -9.97 10.14 3.01
CA LEU A 137 -11.19 9.32 2.99
C LEU A 137 -12.07 9.62 1.77
N ARG A 138 -12.18 10.90 1.37
CA ARG A 138 -12.96 11.29 0.18
C ARG A 138 -12.33 10.75 -1.10
N SER A 139 -11.00 10.85 -1.23
CA SER A 139 -10.27 10.26 -2.36
C SER A 139 -10.43 8.75 -2.42
N LEU A 140 -10.34 8.05 -1.28
CA LEU A 140 -10.56 6.61 -1.22
C LEU A 140 -11.96 6.23 -1.69
N THR A 141 -13.00 6.95 -1.27
CA THR A 141 -14.37 6.71 -1.74
C THR A 141 -14.48 6.87 -3.26
N ALA A 142 -13.90 7.94 -3.81
CA ALA A 142 -13.92 8.19 -5.25
C ALA A 142 -13.18 7.09 -6.04
N MET A 143 -12.03 6.62 -5.54
CA MET A 143 -11.27 5.55 -6.20
C MET A 143 -11.97 4.20 -6.21
N ARG A 144 -12.85 3.93 -5.24
CA ARG A 144 -13.62 2.67 -5.14
C ARG A 144 -14.91 2.67 -5.93
N ALA A 145 -15.33 3.82 -6.47
CA ALA A 145 -16.53 3.88 -7.29
C ALA A 145 -16.32 3.12 -8.62
N PRO A 146 -17.30 2.32 -9.08
CA PRO A 146 -17.26 1.74 -10.40
C PRO A 146 -17.23 2.86 -11.45
N SER A 147 -16.35 2.71 -12.45
CA SER A 147 -16.26 3.63 -13.59
C SER A 147 -17.39 3.43 -14.58
#